data_AF-A0A7S2NFI9-F1
#
_entry.id   AF-A0A7S2NFI9-F1
#
_cell.length_a   1.000
_cell.length_b   1.000
_cell.length_c   1.000
_cell.angle_alpha   90.00
_cell.angle_beta   90.00
_cell.angle_gamma   90.00
#
_symmetry.space_group_name_H-M   'P 1'
#
loop_
_entity.id
_entity.type
_entity.pdbx_description
1 polymer ?
#
loop_
_entity_poly.entity_id
_entity_poly.type
_entity_poly.pdbx_seq_one_letter_code
_entity_poly.pdbx_strand_id
1 'polypeptide(L)'
;SSEAYTTSALHNTMHLTNYSVQKGAKHAGRHERGNCISLVELEEQLGKGSGFRDRTVPAMHALIADAVLAARPELLDTLHVAATPHARYISLMAFDLILDAAGHPYILEINPSAGMEPQADWHGKYLRRLLDDYVALAVDPQPPLAPDGGRPPLDGHRVRQYSDDGWLLLLGTSRTRPGALAQFEVQPCGERLVLARGPNLTRHNPS
;
A
#
# COMPACT_ATOMS: atom_id res chain seq x y z
N SER A 1 -19.76 1.89 -6.23
CA SER A 1 -20.89 1.75 -7.16
C SER A 1 -21.63 3.06 -7.20
N SER A 2 -22.19 3.45 -8.36
CA SER A 2 -23.05 4.66 -8.46
C SER A 2 -24.54 4.38 -8.32
N GLU A 3 -24.90 3.14 -7.97
CA GLU A 3 -26.28 2.74 -7.72
C GLU A 3 -26.54 2.66 -6.21
N ALA A 4 -27.76 2.97 -5.80
CA ALA A 4 -28.16 2.84 -4.40
C ALA A 4 -28.19 1.35 -4.01
N TYR A 5 -27.47 1.01 -2.95
CA TYR A 5 -27.41 -0.35 -2.45
C TYR A 5 -28.77 -0.83 -1.91
N THR A 6 -29.19 -2.03 -2.30
CA THR A 6 -30.30 -2.76 -1.69
C THR A 6 -30.06 -4.26 -1.75
N THR A 7 -30.51 -5.00 -0.73
CA THR A 7 -30.50 -6.46 -0.73
C THR A 7 -31.63 -7.07 -1.55
N SER A 8 -32.61 -6.27 -1.96
CA SER A 8 -33.80 -6.74 -2.68
C SER A 8 -33.62 -6.90 -4.19
N ALA A 9 -32.53 -6.37 -4.75
CA ALA A 9 -32.22 -6.43 -6.18
C ALA A 9 -30.81 -6.99 -6.37
N LEU A 10 -30.58 -7.75 -7.44
CA LEU A 10 -29.31 -8.45 -7.71
C LEU A 10 -28.59 -7.92 -8.95
N HIS A 11 -28.79 -6.63 -9.28
CA HIS A 11 -28.07 -6.03 -10.40
C HIS A 11 -26.58 -5.96 -10.10
N ASN A 12 -25.75 -6.53 -10.98
CA ASN A 12 -24.30 -6.59 -10.79
C ASN A 12 -23.67 -5.21 -10.55
N THR A 13 -24.16 -4.18 -11.22
CA THR A 13 -23.68 -2.79 -11.09
C THR A 13 -23.95 -2.18 -9.72
N MET A 14 -24.82 -2.76 -8.90
CA MET A 14 -25.09 -2.36 -7.53
C MET A 14 -24.12 -3.01 -6.53
N HIS A 15 -23.86 -4.30 -6.70
CA HIS A 15 -23.14 -5.13 -5.71
C HIS A 15 -21.66 -5.31 -6.01
N LEU A 16 -21.26 -5.20 -7.29
CA LEU A 16 -19.88 -5.35 -7.71
C LEU A 16 -19.26 -3.97 -7.95
N THR A 17 -18.18 -3.67 -7.24
CA THR A 17 -17.49 -2.37 -7.31
C THR A 17 -16.38 -2.34 -8.34
N ASN A 18 -16.04 -3.47 -8.99
CA ASN A 18 -14.98 -3.56 -9.98
C ASN A 18 -15.17 -2.52 -11.09
N TYR A 19 -14.13 -1.75 -11.40
CA TYR A 19 -14.20 -0.70 -12.43
C TYR A 19 -14.61 -1.24 -13.80
N SER A 20 -14.20 -2.46 -14.15
CA SER A 20 -14.59 -3.13 -15.40
C SER A 20 -16.11 -3.33 -15.53
N VAL A 21 -16.81 -3.58 -14.41
CA VAL A 21 -18.28 -3.67 -14.35
C VAL A 21 -18.89 -2.27 -14.33
N GLN A 22 -18.30 -1.38 -13.54
CA GLN A 22 -18.85 -0.05 -13.30
C GLN A 22 -18.74 0.88 -14.50
N LYS A 23 -17.68 0.80 -15.33
CA LYS A 23 -17.47 1.73 -16.46
C LYS A 23 -18.55 1.66 -17.54
N GLY A 24 -19.28 0.54 -17.62
CA GLY A 24 -20.44 0.36 -18.50
C GLY A 24 -21.79 0.66 -17.84
N ALA A 25 -21.81 0.98 -16.54
CA ALA A 25 -23.05 1.22 -15.81
C ALA A 25 -23.68 2.57 -16.23
N LYS A 26 -25.01 2.61 -16.29
CA LYS A 26 -25.79 3.80 -16.69
C LYS A 26 -25.44 5.05 -15.87
N HIS A 27 -25.05 4.86 -14.61
CA HIS A 27 -24.78 5.94 -13.66
C HIS A 27 -23.30 6.11 -13.32
N ALA A 28 -22.41 5.45 -14.06
CA ALA A 28 -20.97 5.60 -13.88
C ALA A 28 -20.55 7.08 -14.00
N GLY A 29 -19.72 7.54 -13.07
CA GLY A 29 -19.23 8.91 -13.01
C GLY A 29 -20.19 9.92 -12.38
N ARG A 30 -21.36 9.48 -11.88
CA ARG A 30 -22.40 10.41 -11.38
C ARG A 30 -21.98 11.19 -10.13
N HIS A 31 -21.25 10.55 -9.22
CA HIS A 31 -20.89 11.11 -7.91
C HIS A 31 -19.42 11.51 -7.85
N GLU A 32 -18.55 10.66 -8.38
CA GLU A 32 -17.11 10.88 -8.46
C GLU A 32 -16.59 10.47 -9.85
N ARG A 33 -15.55 11.14 -10.33
CA ARG A 33 -15.00 10.89 -11.67
C ARG A 33 -14.43 9.48 -11.75
N GLY A 34 -14.95 8.69 -12.68
CA GLY A 34 -14.51 7.31 -12.89
C GLY A 34 -14.91 6.34 -11.79
N ASN A 35 -15.91 6.68 -10.95
CA ASN A 35 -16.30 5.88 -9.78
C ASN A 35 -15.14 5.62 -8.82
N CYS A 36 -14.20 6.56 -8.74
CA CYS A 36 -13.00 6.49 -7.94
C CYS A 36 -12.93 7.73 -7.05
N ILE A 37 -12.67 7.52 -5.76
CA ILE A 37 -12.49 8.56 -4.75
C ILE A 37 -11.16 8.32 -4.04
N SER A 38 -10.39 9.37 -3.80
CA SER A 38 -9.17 9.26 -3.00
C SER A 38 -9.49 9.05 -1.52
N LEU A 39 -8.52 8.55 -0.73
CA LEU A 39 -8.71 8.40 0.71
C LEU A 39 -8.92 9.74 1.43
N VAL A 40 -8.34 10.82 0.91
CA VAL A 40 -8.54 12.18 1.41
C VAL A 40 -9.98 12.63 1.18
N GLU A 41 -10.45 12.56 -0.06
CA GLU A 41 -11.83 12.92 -0.41
C GLU A 41 -12.84 12.05 0.33
N LEU A 42 -12.54 10.75 0.53
CA LEU A 42 -13.40 9.86 1.30
C LEU A 42 -13.52 10.30 2.76
N GLU A 43 -12.42 10.67 3.42
CA GLU A 43 -12.49 11.20 4.78
C GLU A 43 -13.26 12.52 4.85
N GLU A 44 -13.07 13.41 3.88
CA GLU A 44 -13.82 14.66 3.77
C GLU A 44 -15.33 14.40 3.65
N GLN A 45 -15.72 13.39 2.87
CA GLN A 45 -17.12 12.99 2.71
C GLN A 45 -17.72 12.30 3.94
N LEU A 46 -16.93 11.48 4.65
CA LEU A 46 -17.36 10.87 5.92
C LEU A 46 -17.49 11.90 7.05
N GLY A 47 -16.83 13.05 6.90
CA GLY A 47 -16.92 14.18 7.82
C GLY A 47 -15.87 14.16 8.92
N LYS A 48 -15.67 15.34 9.52
CA LYS A 48 -14.72 15.55 10.63
C LYS A 48 -15.04 14.60 11.79
N GLY A 49 -14.07 13.80 12.20
CA GLY A 49 -14.21 12.86 13.32
C GLY A 49 -14.59 11.43 12.94
N SER A 50 -14.67 11.08 11.65
CA SER A 50 -14.83 9.69 11.21
C SER A 50 -13.72 8.78 11.74
N GLY A 51 -12.52 9.34 11.92
CA GLY A 51 -11.30 8.62 12.29
C GLY A 51 -10.84 7.69 11.17
N PHE A 52 -11.26 7.93 9.93
CA PHE A 52 -10.95 7.04 8.81
C PHE A 52 -9.43 6.92 8.60
N ARG A 53 -8.72 8.04 8.50
CA ARG A 53 -7.25 8.00 8.35
C ARG A 53 -6.52 7.52 9.58
N ASP A 54 -7.00 7.88 10.78
CA ASP A 54 -6.27 7.59 12.03
C ASP A 54 -6.54 6.18 12.57
N ARG A 55 -7.67 5.56 12.20
CA ARG A 55 -8.09 4.24 12.69
C ARG A 55 -8.19 3.20 11.58
N THR A 56 -8.94 3.50 10.52
CA THR A 56 -9.27 2.50 9.49
C THR A 56 -8.07 2.23 8.57
N VAL A 57 -7.38 3.27 8.09
CA VAL A 57 -6.21 3.08 7.20
C VAL A 57 -5.08 2.27 7.88
N PRO A 58 -4.69 2.54 9.14
CA PRO A 58 -3.75 1.68 9.87
C PRO A 58 -4.21 0.23 10.00
N ALA A 59 -5.50 -0.01 10.24
CA ALA A 59 -6.06 -1.36 10.29
C ALA A 59 -5.98 -2.07 8.94
N MET A 60 -6.19 -1.36 7.82
CA MET A 60 -5.98 -1.89 6.47
C MET A 60 -4.53 -2.31 6.26
N HIS A 61 -3.57 -1.47 6.65
CA HIS A 61 -2.15 -1.80 6.55
C HIS A 61 -1.76 -3.01 7.40
N ALA A 62 -2.30 -3.12 8.61
CA ALA A 62 -2.07 -4.27 9.49
C ALA A 62 -2.56 -5.58 8.85
N LEU A 63 -3.76 -5.58 8.23
CA LEU A 63 -4.26 -6.74 7.50
C LEU A 63 -3.39 -7.13 6.31
N ILE A 64 -2.91 -6.14 5.54
CA ILE A 64 -1.99 -6.39 4.42
C ILE A 64 -0.68 -7.02 4.92
N ALA A 65 -0.09 -6.47 5.98
CA ALA A 65 1.12 -7.02 6.58
C ALA A 65 0.90 -8.45 7.08
N ASP A 66 -0.22 -8.72 7.73
CA ASP A 66 -0.60 -10.05 8.23
C ASP A 66 -0.72 -11.07 7.09
N ALA A 67 -1.41 -10.71 6.01
CA ALA A 67 -1.56 -11.59 4.85
C ALA A 67 -0.21 -11.93 4.21
N VAL A 68 0.67 -10.94 4.05
CA VAL A 68 2.01 -11.15 3.49
C VAL A 68 2.88 -12.02 4.42
N LEU A 69 2.83 -11.77 5.73
CA LEU A 69 3.58 -12.57 6.71
C LEU A 69 3.08 -14.00 6.80
N ALA A 70 1.77 -14.22 6.67
CA ALA A 70 1.17 -15.56 6.66
C ALA A 70 1.65 -16.38 5.46
N ALA A 71 1.82 -15.77 4.28
CA ALA A 71 2.33 -16.44 3.08
C ALA A 71 3.86 -16.66 3.07
N ARG A 72 4.59 -16.00 3.98
CA ARG A 72 6.06 -16.02 4.00
C ARG A 72 6.67 -17.43 4.12
N PRO A 73 6.21 -18.33 5.00
CA PRO A 73 6.82 -19.66 5.12
C PRO A 73 6.75 -20.45 3.81
N GLU A 74 5.62 -20.40 3.12
CA GLU A 74 5.42 -21.08 1.83
C GLU A 74 6.30 -20.50 0.73
N LEU A 75 6.46 -19.18 0.67
CA LEU A 75 7.39 -18.53 -0.24
C LEU A 75 8.84 -18.99 0.03
N LEU A 76 9.27 -19.02 1.29
CA LEU A 76 10.63 -19.44 1.65
C LEU A 76 10.88 -20.91 1.33
N ASP A 77 9.89 -21.78 1.55
CA ASP A 77 9.98 -23.19 1.19
C ASP A 77 10.04 -23.38 -0.33
N THR A 78 9.22 -22.64 -1.09
CA THR A 78 9.25 -22.65 -2.56
C THR A 78 10.63 -22.27 -3.10
N LEU A 79 11.25 -21.21 -2.56
CA LEU A 79 12.60 -20.79 -2.93
C LEU A 79 13.67 -21.83 -2.55
N HIS A 80 13.48 -22.49 -1.40
CA HIS A 80 14.36 -23.57 -0.97
C HIS A 80 14.29 -24.78 -1.90
N VAL A 81 13.09 -25.26 -2.22
CA VAL A 81 12.84 -26.39 -3.16
C VAL A 81 13.36 -26.07 -4.55
N ALA A 82 13.20 -24.83 -5.00
CA ALA A 82 13.76 -24.34 -6.27
C ALA A 82 15.29 -24.20 -6.27
N ALA A 83 15.99 -24.59 -5.20
CA ALA A 83 17.43 -24.43 -5.02
C ALA A 83 17.93 -22.99 -5.21
N THR A 84 17.08 -22.01 -4.91
CA THR A 84 17.37 -20.57 -5.04
C THR A 84 17.15 -19.82 -3.72
N PRO A 85 17.74 -20.25 -2.59
CA PRO A 85 17.52 -19.64 -1.27
C PRO A 85 18.06 -18.21 -1.14
N HIS A 86 18.76 -17.71 -2.16
CA HIS A 86 19.32 -16.36 -2.23
C HIS A 86 18.63 -15.50 -3.29
N ALA A 87 17.63 -16.04 -4.00
CA ALA A 87 16.84 -15.26 -4.93
C ALA A 87 16.03 -14.20 -4.16
N ARG A 88 15.98 -13.00 -4.74
CA ARG A 88 15.11 -11.93 -4.26
C ARG A 88 13.82 -12.01 -5.07
N TYR A 89 12.71 -12.28 -4.40
CA TYR A 89 11.39 -12.17 -5.00
C TYR A 89 10.79 -10.83 -4.60
N ILE A 90 10.47 -10.00 -5.59
CA ILE A 90 9.82 -8.71 -5.40
C ILE A 90 8.65 -8.67 -6.36
N SER A 91 7.47 -8.33 -5.85
CA SER A 91 6.24 -8.29 -6.61
C SER A 91 5.37 -7.13 -6.16
N LEU A 92 4.65 -6.54 -7.10
CA LEU A 92 3.63 -5.55 -6.84
C LEU A 92 2.27 -6.24 -6.80
N MET A 93 1.62 -6.22 -5.64
CA MET A 93 0.31 -6.83 -5.43
C MET A 93 -0.72 -5.75 -5.10
N ALA A 94 -1.96 -5.92 -5.57
CA ALA A 94 -3.09 -5.11 -5.15
C ALA A 94 -3.94 -5.88 -4.14
N PHE A 95 -4.37 -5.20 -3.09
CA PHE A 95 -5.25 -5.75 -2.06
C PHE A 95 -6.61 -5.09 -2.20
N ASP A 96 -7.62 -5.90 -2.47
CA ASP A 96 -8.99 -5.45 -2.57
C ASP A 96 -9.64 -5.63 -1.19
N LEU A 97 -10.04 -4.53 -0.59
CA LEU A 97 -10.59 -4.47 0.76
C LEU A 97 -12.04 -4.00 0.72
N ILE A 98 -12.84 -4.50 1.64
CA ILE A 98 -14.17 -3.97 1.94
C ILE A 98 -14.20 -3.45 3.37
N LEU A 99 -14.96 -2.39 3.60
CA LEU A 99 -15.19 -1.83 4.92
C LEU A 99 -16.62 -2.13 5.35
N ASP A 100 -16.82 -2.53 6.60
CA ASP A 100 -18.15 -2.55 7.19
C ASP A 100 -18.60 -1.14 7.62
N ALA A 101 -19.84 -1.04 8.12
CA ALA A 101 -20.40 0.23 8.57
C ALA A 101 -19.68 0.86 9.78
N ALA A 102 -18.87 0.08 10.52
CA ALA A 102 -18.04 0.57 11.62
C ALA A 102 -16.63 0.97 11.15
N GLY A 103 -16.32 0.77 9.87
CA GLY A 103 -15.01 1.04 9.28
C GLY A 103 -13.98 -0.04 9.59
N HIS A 104 -14.40 -1.26 9.92
CA HIS A 104 -13.48 -2.39 10.00
C HIS A 104 -13.17 -2.92 8.61
N PRO A 105 -11.88 -3.07 8.25
CA PRO A 105 -11.50 -3.62 6.97
C PRO A 105 -11.55 -5.16 6.95
N TYR A 106 -11.87 -5.71 5.78
CA TYR A 106 -11.79 -7.13 5.45
C TYR A 106 -11.13 -7.29 4.09
N ILE A 107 -10.23 -8.26 3.95
CA ILE A 107 -9.63 -8.61 2.65
C ILE A 107 -10.65 -9.41 1.85
N LEU A 108 -10.94 -8.98 0.62
CA LEU A 108 -11.74 -9.73 -0.34
C LEU A 108 -10.84 -10.61 -1.21
N GLU A 109 -9.85 -10.00 -1.85
CA GLU A 109 -8.91 -10.69 -2.73
C GLU A 109 -7.53 -10.00 -2.76
N ILE A 110 -6.54 -10.75 -3.23
CA ILE A 110 -5.18 -10.26 -3.48
C ILE A 110 -4.87 -10.52 -4.95
N ASN A 111 -4.63 -9.45 -5.69
CA ASN A 111 -4.39 -9.46 -7.12
C ASN A 111 -2.87 -9.37 -7.39
N PRO A 112 -2.23 -10.43 -7.92
CA PRO A 112 -0.80 -10.39 -8.26
C PRO A 112 -0.50 -9.56 -9.51
N SER A 113 -1.54 -9.18 -10.26
CA SER A 113 -1.47 -8.36 -11.48
C SER A 113 -2.48 -7.23 -11.38
N ALA A 114 -2.12 -6.20 -10.60
CA ALA A 114 -2.98 -5.04 -10.41
C ALA A 114 -3.34 -4.37 -11.75
N GLY A 115 -4.61 -3.99 -11.91
CA GLY A 115 -5.05 -3.25 -13.09
C GLY A 115 -4.35 -1.89 -13.19
N MET A 116 -3.75 -1.62 -14.34
CA MET A 116 -3.00 -0.37 -14.60
C MET A 116 -3.78 0.63 -15.47
N GLU A 117 -5.07 0.38 -15.71
CA GLU A 117 -5.95 1.29 -16.46
C GLU A 117 -6.33 2.49 -15.56
N PRO A 118 -5.97 3.74 -15.93
CA PRO A 118 -6.40 4.91 -15.19
C PRO A 118 -7.93 5.04 -15.21
N GLN A 119 -8.52 5.24 -14.02
CA GLN A 119 -9.97 5.47 -13.89
C GLN A 119 -10.34 6.96 -14.00
N ALA A 120 -9.39 7.84 -13.67
CA ALA A 120 -9.48 9.29 -13.81
C ALA A 120 -8.08 9.90 -13.97
N ASP A 121 -7.99 11.17 -14.39
CA ASP A 121 -6.70 11.84 -14.64
C ASP A 121 -5.80 11.86 -13.40
N TRP A 122 -6.38 12.06 -12.22
CA TRP A 122 -5.65 12.06 -10.95
C TRP A 122 -5.13 10.66 -10.62
N HIS A 123 -5.97 9.62 -10.77
CA HIS A 123 -5.60 8.23 -10.52
C HIS A 123 -4.44 7.81 -11.45
N GLY A 124 -4.48 8.21 -12.72
CA GLY A 124 -3.38 7.97 -13.65
C GLY A 124 -2.06 8.60 -13.24
N LYS A 125 -2.07 9.72 -12.50
CA LYS A 125 -0.85 10.32 -11.92
C LYS A 125 -0.28 9.45 -10.79
N TYR A 126 -1.12 8.88 -9.94
CA TYR A 126 -0.67 7.97 -8.88
C TYR A 126 -0.15 6.66 -9.43
N LEU A 127 -0.81 6.06 -10.44
CA LEU A 127 -0.31 4.84 -11.08
C LEU A 127 1.10 5.04 -11.65
N ARG A 128 1.34 6.16 -12.35
CA ARG A 128 2.68 6.48 -12.84
C ARG A 128 3.69 6.60 -11.69
N ARG A 129 3.33 7.32 -10.62
CA ARG A 129 4.21 7.47 -9.46
C ARG A 129 4.51 6.14 -8.77
N LEU A 130 3.50 5.29 -8.58
CA LEU A 130 3.63 3.96 -8.00
C LEU A 130 4.61 3.10 -8.81
N LEU A 131 4.52 3.13 -10.14
CA LEU A 131 5.40 2.38 -11.02
C LEU A 131 6.84 2.91 -10.98
N ASP A 132 7.03 4.24 -10.98
CA ASP A 132 8.35 4.85 -10.82
C ASP A 132 9.01 4.43 -9.50
N ASP A 133 8.24 4.47 -8.41
CA ASP A 133 8.72 4.08 -7.08
C ASP A 133 8.98 2.58 -6.99
N TYR A 134 8.12 1.75 -7.58
CA TYR A 134 8.33 0.31 -7.65
C TYR A 134 9.63 -0.02 -8.40
N VAL A 135 9.89 0.59 -9.56
CA VAL A 135 11.13 0.38 -10.32
C VAL A 135 12.36 0.82 -9.50
N ALA A 136 12.30 1.99 -8.87
CA ALA A 136 13.39 2.52 -8.06
C ALA A 136 13.68 1.68 -6.79
N LEU A 137 12.66 1.05 -6.21
CA LEU A 137 12.82 0.23 -5.00
C LEU A 137 13.17 -1.24 -5.33
N ALA A 138 12.61 -1.77 -6.41
CA ALA A 138 12.66 -3.20 -6.73
C ALA A 138 13.70 -3.59 -7.76
N VAL A 139 13.92 -2.75 -8.78
CA VAL A 139 14.69 -3.11 -9.99
C VAL A 139 16.07 -2.46 -9.98
N ASP A 140 16.15 -1.17 -9.67
CA ASP A 140 17.40 -0.41 -9.61
C ASP A 140 17.51 0.35 -8.28
N PRO A 141 18.19 -0.20 -7.25
CA PRO A 141 18.30 0.44 -5.95
C PRO A 141 19.24 1.66 -5.94
N GLN A 142 19.67 2.18 -7.11
CA GLN A 142 20.19 3.53 -7.14
C GLN A 142 19.03 4.51 -6.85
N PRO A 143 19.06 5.23 -5.72
CA PRO A 143 18.00 6.18 -5.40
C PRO A 143 17.88 7.20 -6.54
N PRO A 144 16.69 7.74 -6.85
CA PRO A 144 16.61 8.84 -7.79
C PRO A 144 17.57 9.94 -7.32
N LEU A 145 18.57 10.23 -8.15
CA LEU A 145 19.71 11.11 -7.84
C LEU A 145 19.30 12.57 -7.60
N ALA A 146 18.02 12.92 -7.79
CA ALA A 146 17.44 14.19 -7.42
C ALA A 146 15.93 14.05 -7.14
N PRO A 147 15.34 14.85 -6.23
CA PRO A 147 13.90 15.00 -6.15
C PRO A 147 13.38 15.59 -7.46
N ASP A 148 12.59 14.84 -8.20
CA ASP A 148 11.95 15.34 -9.41
C ASP A 148 10.78 16.27 -9.03
N GLY A 149 10.96 17.56 -9.32
CA GLY A 149 10.01 18.63 -8.99
C GLY A 149 8.73 18.62 -9.84
N GLY A 150 8.64 17.78 -10.87
CA GLY A 150 7.42 17.54 -11.65
C GLY A 150 6.49 16.49 -11.06
N ARG A 151 6.90 15.81 -9.98
CA ARG A 151 6.08 14.80 -9.31
C ARG A 151 4.88 15.44 -8.60
N PRO A 152 3.67 14.86 -8.72
CA PRO A 152 2.53 15.30 -7.94
C PRO A 152 2.88 15.32 -6.45
N PRO A 153 2.47 16.34 -5.68
CA PRO A 153 2.65 16.35 -4.24
C PRO A 153 1.96 15.13 -3.63
N LEU A 154 2.61 14.51 -2.64
CA LEU A 154 1.98 13.47 -1.81
C LEU A 154 0.72 14.07 -1.16
N ASP A 155 -0.39 13.38 -1.32
CA ASP A 155 -1.75 13.69 -0.89
C ASP A 155 -1.98 13.57 0.62
N GLY A 156 -1.08 14.16 1.40
CA GLY A 156 -1.38 14.51 2.78
C GLY A 156 -0.54 13.82 3.84
N HIS A 157 0.58 13.19 3.50
CA HIS A 157 1.76 13.12 4.38
C HIS A 157 3.00 13.26 3.51
N ARG A 158 3.82 14.28 3.79
CA ARG A 158 5.19 14.32 3.25
C ARG A 158 5.97 13.19 3.92
N VAL A 159 6.11 12.06 3.25
CA VAL A 159 7.17 11.09 3.57
C VAL A 159 8.48 11.75 3.12
N ARG A 160 9.07 12.59 3.97
CA ARG A 160 10.26 13.41 3.62
C ARG A 160 11.48 12.53 3.31
N GLN A 161 11.47 11.30 3.79
CA GLN A 161 12.35 10.19 3.46
C GLN A 161 11.51 8.92 3.56
N TYR A 162 11.60 8.00 2.59
CA TYR A 162 10.90 6.68 2.64
C TYR A 162 11.18 5.88 3.92
N SER A 163 12.21 6.26 4.70
CA SER A 163 12.54 5.70 6.00
C SER A 163 11.65 6.18 7.15
N ASP A 164 11.02 7.35 7.04
CA ASP A 164 10.52 8.06 8.22
C ASP A 164 9.00 7.87 8.45
N ASP A 165 8.21 7.61 7.40
CA ASP A 165 6.73 7.65 7.51
C ASP A 165 5.98 6.48 6.82
N GLY A 166 6.55 5.27 6.82
CA GLY A 166 5.70 4.08 6.78
C GLY A 166 6.08 2.97 5.81
N TRP A 167 6.55 1.87 6.42
CA TRP A 167 6.35 0.48 5.98
C TRP A 167 7.14 0.03 4.75
N LEU A 168 8.47 0.05 4.87
CA LEU A 168 9.30 -0.89 4.12
C LEU A 168 9.18 -2.28 4.78
N LEU A 169 8.30 -3.15 4.29
CA LEU A 169 8.27 -4.55 4.72
C LEU A 169 9.49 -5.28 4.15
N LEU A 170 10.66 -5.09 4.78
CA LEU A 170 11.89 -5.79 4.44
C LEU A 170 11.78 -7.26 4.85
N LEU A 171 11.20 -8.07 3.98
CA LEU A 171 11.27 -9.52 4.11
C LEU A 171 12.61 -10.01 3.55
N GLY A 172 13.67 -9.88 4.36
CA GLY A 172 15.01 -10.36 4.04
C GLY A 172 15.66 -11.00 5.25
N THR A 173 16.34 -12.13 5.04
CA THR A 173 17.09 -12.86 6.07
C THR A 173 18.21 -11.99 6.67
N SER A 174 18.35 -12.02 8.00
CA SER A 174 19.54 -11.52 8.69
C SER A 174 20.78 -12.20 8.14
N ARG A 175 21.49 -11.52 7.24
CA ARG A 175 22.94 -11.62 7.17
C ARG A 175 23.50 -10.29 7.64
N THR A 176 23.33 -10.02 8.94
CA THR A 176 24.22 -9.08 9.62
C THR A 176 25.63 -9.63 9.47
N ARG A 177 26.46 -8.98 8.65
CA ARG A 177 27.91 -9.17 8.72
C ARG A 177 28.32 -8.91 10.18
N PRO A 178 29.20 -9.74 10.79
CA PRO A 178 29.75 -9.44 12.10
C PRO A 178 30.37 -8.03 12.06
N GLY A 179 29.83 -7.09 12.84
CA GLY A 179 30.28 -5.69 12.88
C GLY A 179 29.35 -4.64 12.26
N ALA A 180 28.23 -5.01 11.63
CA ALA A 180 27.20 -4.05 11.23
C ALA A 180 26.27 -3.77 12.42
N LEU A 181 26.55 -2.72 13.21
CA LEU A 181 25.64 -2.21 14.23
C LEU A 181 24.27 -1.94 13.60
N ALA A 182 23.23 -2.53 14.19
CA ALA A 182 21.86 -2.50 13.72
C ALA A 182 21.39 -1.07 13.43
N GLN A 183 20.99 -0.80 12.18
CA GLN A 183 20.41 0.48 11.77
C GLN A 183 18.89 0.52 11.99
N PHE A 184 18.33 -0.44 12.71
CA PHE A 184 16.89 -0.59 12.84
C PHE A 184 16.47 -0.48 14.31
N GLU A 185 15.51 0.41 14.58
CA GLU A 185 14.77 0.51 15.83
C GLU A 185 13.47 -0.28 15.73
N VAL A 186 13.11 -0.97 16.80
CA VAL A 186 11.86 -1.73 16.87
C VAL A 186 10.74 -0.81 17.35
N GLN A 187 9.71 -0.59 16.54
CA GLN A 187 8.55 0.21 16.88
C GLN A 187 7.30 -0.67 17.05
N PRO A 188 6.48 -0.44 18.09
CA PRO A 188 5.21 -1.13 18.27
C PRO A 188 4.17 -0.68 17.24
N CYS A 189 3.41 -1.63 16.70
CA CYS A 189 2.29 -1.46 15.77
C CYS A 189 1.16 -2.41 16.16
N GLY A 190 0.18 -1.89 16.90
CA GLY A 190 -0.81 -2.74 17.56
C GLY A 190 -0.13 -3.66 18.57
N GLU A 191 -0.41 -4.97 18.50
CA GLU A 191 0.20 -5.98 19.39
C GLU A 191 1.57 -6.48 18.90
N ARG A 192 2.10 -5.97 17.77
CA ARG A 192 3.33 -6.49 17.16
C ARG A 192 4.43 -5.45 17.06
N LEU A 193 5.65 -5.95 16.88
CA LEU A 193 6.88 -5.17 16.79
C LEU A 193 7.37 -5.12 15.34
N VAL A 194 7.75 -3.94 14.86
CA VAL A 194 8.13 -3.67 13.47
C VAL A 194 9.53 -3.06 13.45
N LEU A 195 10.38 -3.46 12.51
CA LEU A 195 11.72 -2.88 12.32
C LEU A 195 11.62 -1.60 11.47
N ALA A 196 11.77 -0.44 12.10
CA ALA A 196 11.93 0.86 11.46
C ALA A 196 13.43 1.23 11.41
N ARG A 197 13.90 2.06 10.47
CA ARG A 197 15.30 2.51 10.46
C ARG A 197 15.46 3.67 11.46
N GLY A 198 16.40 3.57 12.39
CA GLY A 198 16.65 4.65 13.36
C GLY A 198 17.22 5.91 12.68
N PRO A 199 16.92 7.13 13.18
CA PRO A 199 17.48 8.35 12.63
C PRO A 199 19.01 8.29 12.69
N ASN A 200 19.67 8.67 11.59
CA ASN A 200 21.13 8.63 11.47
C ASN A 200 21.80 9.26 12.71
N LEU A 201 22.41 8.43 13.56
CA LEU A 201 23.43 8.89 14.49
C LEU A 201 24.59 9.39 13.64
N THR A 202 24.60 10.70 13.38
CA THR A 202 25.79 11.41 12.96
C THR A 202 26.90 11.02 13.91
N ARG A 203 27.91 10.31 13.41
CA ARG A 203 29.16 10.10 14.13
C ARG A 203 29.77 11.47 14.35
N HIS A 204 29.52 12.07 15.51
CA HIS A 204 30.45 13.02 16.08
C HIS A 204 31.73 12.23 16.37
N ASN A 205 32.70 12.31 15.47
CA ASN A 205 34.08 12.00 15.82
C ASN A 205 34.53 13.09 16.80
N PRO A 206 34.97 12.75 18.03
CA PRO A 206 35.70 13.68 18.86
C PRO A 206 37.18 13.58 18.50
N SER A 207 37.67 14.58 17.77
CA SER A 207 39.00 15.21 17.90
C SER A 207 39.22 16.17 16.74
#